data_AF-A0A834NLR9-F1
#
_entry.id   AF-A0A834NLR9-F1
#
_cell.length_a   1.000
_cell.length_b   1.000
_cell.length_c   1.000
_cell.angle_alpha   90.00
_cell.angle_beta   90.00
_cell.angle_gamma   90.00
#
_symmetry.space_group_name_H-M   'P 1'
#
loop_
_entity.id
_entity.type
_entity.pdbx_description
1 polymer ?
#
loop_
_entity_poly.entity_id
_entity_poly.type
_entity_poly.pdbx_seq_one_letter_code
_entity_poly.pdbx_strand_id
1 'polypeptide(L)'
;MILKSACILHFLITGSVKQLGASINTRWFATMSELLNKVPDVDIDASGKFKYMLLNIHDKTNDAFKPVVRGYTKAEWHEPTTI
;
A
#
# COMPACT_ATOMS: atom_id res chain seq x y z
N MET A 1 -34.26 25.89 -31.06
CA MET A 1 -33.50 25.73 -29.80
C MET A 1 -33.53 24.25 -29.41
N ILE A 2 -32.36 23.62 -29.53
CA ILE A 2 -31.82 22.48 -28.76
C ILE A 2 -32.59 21.14 -28.80
N LEU A 3 -32.24 20.35 -29.82
CA LEU A 3 -31.62 19.01 -29.75
C LEU A 3 -32.05 18.05 -28.63
N LYS A 4 -32.73 16.95 -28.98
CA LYS A 4 -32.48 15.57 -28.50
C LYS A 4 -33.06 14.56 -29.50
N SER A 5 -32.30 13.52 -29.84
CA SER A 5 -32.73 12.11 -29.72
C SER A 5 -32.21 11.20 -30.85
N ALA A 6 -31.26 10.35 -30.45
CA ALA A 6 -31.23 8.91 -30.70
C ALA A 6 -31.33 8.39 -32.13
N CYS A 7 -30.18 8.07 -32.72
CA CYS A 7 -29.90 6.85 -33.49
C CYS A 7 -28.57 7.11 -34.17
N ILE A 8 -27.50 6.44 -33.75
CA ILE A 8 -26.69 5.49 -34.54
C ILE A 8 -25.42 5.44 -33.68
N LEU A 9 -25.01 4.32 -33.09
CA LEU A 9 -24.31 3.29 -33.82
C LEU A 9 -24.17 2.06 -32.92
N HIS A 10 -24.75 0.95 -33.35
CA HIS A 10 -24.33 -0.37 -32.92
C HIS A 10 -22.84 -0.56 -33.27
N PHE A 11 -21.99 -0.63 -32.27
CA PHE A 11 -20.70 -1.30 -32.36
C PHE A 11 -20.31 -1.82 -30.97
N LEU A 12 -21.01 -2.85 -30.50
CA LEU A 12 -20.61 -3.55 -29.29
C LEU A 12 -19.51 -4.53 -29.65
N ILE A 13 -18.31 -4.09 -29.29
CA ILE A 13 -17.01 -4.71 -29.48
C ILE A 13 -17.02 -6.09 -28.82
N THR A 14 -16.86 -7.14 -29.61
CA THR A 14 -16.48 -8.48 -29.13
C THR A 14 -15.05 -8.41 -28.60
N GLY A 15 -14.89 -8.09 -27.32
CA GLY A 15 -13.63 -8.11 -26.62
C GLY A 15 -13.79 -8.76 -25.26
N SER A 16 -13.50 -10.05 -25.15
CA SER A 16 -13.33 -10.71 -23.85
C SER A 16 -12.02 -10.18 -23.24
N VAL A 17 -12.12 -9.09 -22.47
CA VAL A 17 -11.03 -8.66 -21.59
C VAL A 17 -10.99 -9.68 -20.46
N LYS A 18 -10.14 -10.70 -20.58
CA LYS A 18 -9.77 -11.56 -19.46
C LYS A 18 -8.94 -10.69 -18.51
N GLN A 19 -9.63 -10.04 -17.59
CA GLN A 19 -9.01 -9.37 -16.46
C GLN A 19 -8.33 -10.47 -15.63
N LEU A 20 -7.04 -10.68 -15.89
CA LEU A 20 -6.17 -11.44 -14.99
C LEU A 20 -6.07 -10.63 -13.71
N GLY A 21 -7.00 -10.89 -12.80
CA GLY A 21 -6.97 -10.38 -11.44
C GLY A 21 -5.73 -10.93 -10.76
N ALA A 22 -4.65 -10.16 -10.77
CA ALA A 22 -3.63 -10.30 -9.74
C ALA A 22 -4.33 -10.11 -8.39
N SER A 23 -4.13 -11.05 -7.46
CA SER A 23 -4.60 -10.94 -6.08
C SER A 23 -3.90 -9.75 -5.41
N ILE A 24 -4.40 -8.55 -5.62
CA ILE A 24 -4.09 -7.42 -4.75
C ILE A 24 -4.77 -7.72 -3.40
N ASN A 25 -3.98 -7.82 -2.33
CA ASN A 25 -4.51 -7.96 -0.98
C ASN A 25 -5.31 -6.70 -0.64
N THR A 26 -6.62 -6.68 -0.91
CA THR A 26 -7.52 -5.54 -0.65
C THR A 26 -7.89 -5.41 0.84
N ARG A 27 -7.00 -5.77 1.78
CA ARG A 27 -7.17 -5.41 3.21
C ARG A 27 -6.97 -3.91 3.47
N TRP A 28 -7.00 -3.09 2.42
CA TRP A 28 -6.61 -1.68 2.42
C TRP A 28 -7.66 -0.74 3.04
N PHE A 29 -8.86 -1.21 3.37
CA PHE A 29 -9.85 -0.36 4.05
C PHE A 29 -10.35 -0.96 5.37
N ALA A 30 -9.47 -1.64 6.11
CA ALA A 30 -9.71 -1.80 7.53
C ALA A 30 -9.49 -0.43 8.20
N THR A 31 -10.43 0.04 9.02
CA THR A 31 -10.23 1.22 9.86
C THR A 31 -9.05 0.93 10.80
N MET A 32 -7.88 1.44 10.45
CA MET A 32 -6.66 1.31 11.25
C MET A 32 -6.74 2.21 12.48
N SER A 33 -6.09 1.80 13.58
CA SER A 33 -6.10 2.61 14.80
C SER A 33 -5.47 3.97 14.56
N GLU A 34 -5.95 4.99 15.30
CA GLU A 34 -5.45 6.36 15.17
C GLU A 34 -3.94 6.47 15.44
N LEU A 35 -3.39 5.61 16.30
CA LEU A 35 -1.96 5.54 16.57
C LEU A 35 -1.18 4.98 15.37
N LEU A 36 -1.65 3.88 14.78
CA LEU A 36 -1.00 3.26 13.62
C LEU A 36 -1.08 4.14 12.37
N ASN A 37 -2.11 5.00 12.26
CA ASN A 37 -2.25 5.98 11.18
C ASN A 37 -1.16 7.05 11.19
N LYS A 38 -0.58 7.34 12.36
CA LYS A 38 0.52 8.31 12.49
C LYS A 38 1.87 7.75 12.07
N VAL A 39 2.00 6.42 11.95
CA VAL A 39 3.26 5.79 11.57
C VAL A 39 3.34 5.68 10.05
N PRO A 40 4.41 6.18 9.39
CA PRO A 40 4.54 6.05 7.94
C PRO A 40 4.77 4.58 7.53
N ASP A 41 4.16 4.16 6.43
CA ASP A 41 4.28 2.78 5.92
C ASP A 41 5.72 2.46 5.49
N VAL A 42 6.37 3.45 4.88
CA VAL A 42 7.75 3.35 4.38
C VAL A 42 8.51 4.58 4.86
N ASP A 43 9.67 4.35 5.48
CA ASP A 43 10.61 5.39 5.87
C ASP A 43 12.02 4.82 5.64
N ILE A 44 12.61 5.24 4.53
CA ILE A 44 13.89 4.76 4.03
C ILE A 44 14.72 5.92 3.50
N ASP A 45 16.04 5.79 3.56
CA ASP A 45 16.93 6.77 2.92
C ASP A 45 16.73 6.79 1.40
N ALA A 46 16.75 7.98 0.81
CA ALA A 46 16.46 8.17 -0.62
C ALA A 46 17.55 7.62 -1.56
N SER A 47 18.77 7.40 -1.07
CA SER A 47 19.90 6.94 -1.88
C SER A 47 20.91 6.15 -1.03
N GLY A 48 21.78 5.42 -1.71
CA GLY A 48 22.80 4.56 -1.09
C GLY A 48 22.44 3.08 -1.14
N LYS A 49 23.37 2.24 -0.66
CA LYS A 49 23.17 0.81 -0.48
C LYS A 49 23.14 0.53 1.02
N PHE A 50 22.01 0.02 1.50
CA PHE A 50 21.78 -0.19 2.93
C PHE A 50 20.89 -1.41 3.18
N LYS A 51 20.87 -1.84 4.45
CA LYS A 51 20.02 -2.92 4.94
C LYS A 51 18.63 -2.36 5.28
N TYR A 52 17.60 -3.18 5.12
CA TYR A 52 16.22 -2.83 5.48
C TYR A 52 15.54 -3.96 6.24
N MET A 53 14.50 -3.63 7.00
CA MET A 53 13.71 -4.58 7.76
C MET A 53 12.21 -4.31 7.60
N LEU A 54 11.43 -5.40 7.64
CA LEU A 54 9.98 -5.35 7.74
C LEU A 54 9.60 -5.50 9.22
N LEU A 55 8.93 -4.49 9.77
CA LEU A 55 8.49 -4.48 11.16
C LEU A 55 6.98 -4.59 11.23
N ASN A 56 6.46 -5.45 12.11
CA ASN A 56 5.05 -5.46 12.45
C ASN A 56 4.83 -4.65 13.73
N ILE A 57 4.35 -3.42 13.58
CA ILE A 57 4.03 -2.55 14.71
C ILE A 57 2.70 -3.00 15.30
N HIS A 58 2.71 -3.30 16.58
CA HIS A 58 1.53 -3.69 17.35
C HIS A 58 1.01 -2.50 18.15
N ASP A 59 -0.23 -2.13 17.90
CA ASP A 59 -1.00 -1.29 18.83
C ASP A 59 -1.68 -2.21 19.84
N LYS A 60 -1.10 -2.27 21.04
CA LYS A 60 -1.58 -3.09 22.16
C LYS A 60 -3.00 -2.71 22.61
N THR A 61 -3.43 -1.47 22.39
CA THR A 61 -4.74 -0.99 22.85
C THR A 61 -5.86 -1.49 21.94
N ASN A 62 -5.64 -1.50 20.63
CA ASN A 62 -6.62 -1.90 19.63
C ASN A 62 -6.38 -3.30 19.06
N ASP A 63 -5.39 -4.03 19.59
CA ASP A 63 -4.86 -5.30 19.08
C ASP A 63 -4.64 -5.30 17.55
N ALA A 64 -4.19 -4.16 17.04
CA ALA A 64 -4.02 -3.92 15.62
C ALA A 64 -2.54 -4.04 15.23
N PHE A 65 -2.28 -4.56 14.03
CA PHE A 65 -0.93 -4.73 13.51
C PHE A 65 -0.76 -3.96 12.21
N LYS A 66 0.39 -3.30 12.07
CA LYS A 66 0.76 -2.58 10.86
C LYS A 66 2.17 -2.98 10.41
N PRO A 67 2.32 -3.64 9.24
CA PRO A 67 3.62 -3.84 8.64
C PRO A 67 4.19 -2.50 8.16
N VAL A 68 5.44 -2.20 8.50
CA VAL A 68 6.17 -1.01 8.02
C VAL A 68 7.57 -1.38 7.57
N VAL A 69 8.07 -0.66 6.57
CA VAL A 69 9.42 -0.83 6.04
C VAL A 69 10.32 0.28 6.57
N ARG A 70 11.49 -0.11 7.11
CA ARG A 70 12.53 0.80 7.60
C ARG A 70 13.90 0.40 7.06
N GLY A 71 14.72 1.38 6.68
CA GLY A 71 16.07 1.13 6.19
C GLY A 71 16.87 2.42 6.07
N TYR A 72 18.03 2.48 6.73
CA TYR A 72 18.86 3.68 6.79
C TYR A 72 20.31 3.33 6.48
N THR A 73 21.01 4.22 5.79
CA THR A 73 22.42 4.08 5.42
C THR A 73 23.35 4.03 6.62
N LYS A 74 22.96 4.71 7.70
CA LYS A 74 23.69 4.67 8.99
C LYS A 74 23.53 3.36 9.77
N ALA A 75 22.60 2.50 9.39
CA ALA A 75 22.35 1.24 10.10
C ALA A 75 23.30 0.15 9.57
N GLU A 76 24.38 -0.11 10.32
CA GLU A 76 25.32 -1.18 9.98
C GLU A 76 24.69 -2.58 10.17
N TRP A 77 23.80 -2.71 11.16
CA TRP A 77 23.12 -3.94 11.55
C TRP A 77 21.61 -3.78 11.51
N HIS A 78 20.87 -4.88 11.33
CA HIS A 78 19.40 -4.86 11.40
C HIS A 78 18.89 -4.63 12.83
N GLU A 79 19.69 -5.04 13.81
CA GLU A 79 19.39 -4.88 15.23
C GLU A 79 20.24 -3.75 15.81
N PRO A 80 19.65 -2.82 16.59
CA PRO A 80 20.43 -1.84 17.31
C PRO A 80 21.26 -2.55 18.39
N THR A 81 22.56 -2.25 18.44
CA THR A 81 23.43 -2.70 19.53
C THR A 81 22.92 -2.09 20.83
N THR A 82 22.21 -2.89 21.63
CA THR A 82 21.84 -2.51 23.00
C THR A 82 23.09 -2.67 23.85
N ILE A 83 23.62 -1.55 24.33
CA ILE A 83 24.68 -1.48 25.35
C ILE A 83 24.07 -1.54 26.75
#